data_AF-A0A6I1L555-F1
#
_entry.id   AF-A0A6I1L555-F1
#
_cell.length_a   1.000
_cell.length_b   1.000
_cell.length_c   1.000
_cell.angle_alpha   90.00
_cell.angle_beta   90.00
_cell.angle_gamma   90.00
#
_symmetry.space_group_name_H-M   'P 1'
#
loop_
_entity.id
_entity.type
_entity.pdbx_description
1 polymer ?
#
loop_
_entity_poly.entity_id
_entity_poly.type
_entity_poly.pdbx_seq_one_letter_code
_entity_poly.pdbx_strand_id
1 'polypeptide(L)'
;MFSRTPIAGALALLLCASVQAAPTAPTVAAASLLSQSRGLPKEFEEHFFDVPLAVRVELDQQFLGEAMIVLGRDHRITLLEFTDTADSAFTPARRDTWQQILQQGMALGGCETGCPEQLLAVHYSLENSLVSILTQNVERDAATQRYYDQPEDGSLGLIINNQLNLNGGQDQDTGGRYGLTASSSIGNWSQAVNLQVSRFGGSDTKLYHAVHELYT
;
A
#
# COMPACT_ATOMS: atom_id res chain seq x y z
N MET A 1 -45.97 18.42 -43.95
CA MET A 1 -45.39 17.21 -44.57
C MET A 1 -44.09 16.91 -43.84
N PHE A 2 -44.06 15.72 -43.20
CA PHE A 2 -42.95 14.90 -42.66
C PHE A 2 -41.72 15.55 -41.99
N SER A 3 -41.16 15.08 -40.88
CA SER A 3 -41.58 14.19 -39.78
C SER A 3 -40.46 14.27 -38.72
N ARG A 4 -40.82 14.30 -37.44
CA ARG A 4 -39.89 14.17 -36.31
C ARG A 4 -39.46 12.70 -36.18
N THR A 5 -38.18 12.44 -35.95
CA THR A 5 -37.70 11.13 -35.46
C THR A 5 -36.91 11.35 -34.17
N PRO A 6 -37.37 10.82 -33.02
CA PRO A 6 -36.55 10.73 -31.81
C PRO A 6 -35.70 9.46 -31.86
N ILE A 7 -34.39 9.59 -31.66
CA ILE A 7 -33.48 8.46 -31.39
C ILE A 7 -33.68 8.09 -29.92
N ALA A 8 -34.67 7.23 -29.66
CA ALA A 8 -34.81 6.50 -28.41
C ALA A 8 -34.56 5.03 -28.75
N GLY A 9 -33.39 4.50 -28.36
CA GLY A 9 -33.03 3.13 -28.66
C GLY A 9 -31.75 2.69 -27.98
N ALA A 10 -31.93 1.85 -26.95
CA ALA A 10 -30.99 0.86 -26.44
C ALA A 10 -29.74 1.36 -25.67
N LEU A 11 -29.91 1.52 -24.36
CA LEU A 11 -28.84 1.23 -23.37
C LEU A 11 -29.49 0.70 -22.09
N ALA A 12 -29.95 -0.55 -22.18
CA ALA A 12 -30.28 -1.38 -21.03
C ALA A 12 -29.65 -2.75 -21.27
N LEU A 13 -29.03 -3.31 -20.22
CA LEU A 13 -28.33 -4.61 -20.11
C LEU A 13 -26.79 -4.53 -20.11
N LEU A 14 -26.24 -4.00 -19.02
CA LEU A 14 -24.97 -4.47 -18.45
C LEU A 14 -25.24 -4.87 -16.99
N LEU A 15 -25.96 -5.99 -16.82
CA LEU A 15 -26.01 -6.72 -15.57
C LEU A 15 -24.79 -7.65 -15.55
N CYS A 16 -23.67 -7.16 -15.01
CA CYS A 16 -22.51 -7.99 -14.72
C CYS A 16 -22.90 -8.99 -13.61
N ALA A 17 -22.84 -10.28 -13.95
CA ALA A 17 -22.98 -11.38 -13.02
C ALA A 17 -21.86 -11.29 -11.96
N SER A 18 -22.25 -11.06 -10.70
CA SER A 18 -21.36 -11.22 -9.55
C SER A 18 -21.16 -12.71 -9.30
N VAL A 19 -20.02 -13.24 -9.73
CA VAL A 19 -19.55 -14.57 -9.31
C VAL A 19 -19.01 -14.41 -7.89
N GLN A 20 -19.77 -14.84 -6.88
CA GLN A 20 -19.22 -15.05 -5.54
C GLN A 20 -18.30 -16.28 -5.59
N ALA A 21 -17.00 -16.04 -5.72
CA ALA A 21 -16.00 -17.02 -5.34
C ALA A 21 -15.95 -17.04 -3.80
N ALA A 22 -16.46 -18.12 -3.19
CA ALA A 22 -16.19 -18.39 -1.79
C ALA A 22 -14.68 -18.65 -1.64
N PRO A 23 -13.95 -17.94 -0.76
CA PRO A 23 -12.57 -18.30 -0.48
C PRO A 23 -12.60 -19.66 0.23
N THR A 24 -12.16 -20.71 -0.46
CA THR A 24 -11.67 -21.92 0.20
C THR A 24 -10.43 -21.49 0.98
N ALA A 25 -10.58 -21.25 2.28
CA ALA A 25 -9.46 -21.09 3.18
C ALA A 25 -8.58 -22.34 3.05
N PRO A 26 -7.36 -22.24 2.48
CA PRO A 26 -6.46 -23.37 2.55
C PRO A 26 -6.11 -23.55 4.02
N THR A 27 -6.02 -24.80 4.47
CA THR A 27 -5.42 -25.14 5.76
C THR A 27 -3.91 -24.85 5.66
N VAL A 28 -3.54 -23.57 5.74
CA VAL A 28 -2.17 -23.06 5.46
C VAL A 28 -1.19 -23.38 6.60
N ALA A 29 -1.68 -23.71 7.80
CA ALA A 29 -0.84 -23.86 9.00
C ALA A 29 0.22 -24.97 8.89
N ALA A 30 -0.19 -26.21 8.59
CA ALA A 30 0.73 -27.36 8.52
C ALA A 30 1.54 -27.41 7.21
N ALA A 31 0.99 -26.86 6.12
CA ALA A 31 1.69 -26.78 4.85
C ALA A 31 2.79 -25.70 4.87
N SER A 32 2.66 -24.64 5.66
CA SER A 32 3.58 -23.49 5.63
C SER A 32 5.04 -23.86 5.96
N LEU A 33 5.35 -24.38 7.15
CA LEU A 33 6.74 -24.69 7.52
C LEU A 33 7.35 -25.81 6.68
N LEU A 34 6.60 -26.90 6.50
CA LEU A 34 7.04 -28.05 5.72
C LEU A 34 7.14 -27.75 4.21
N SER A 35 6.41 -26.75 3.70
CA SER A 35 6.58 -26.26 2.32
C SER A 35 7.77 -25.32 2.19
N GLN A 36 8.07 -24.51 3.21
CA GLN A 36 9.28 -23.71 3.29
C GLN A 36 10.53 -24.60 3.36
N SER A 37 10.43 -25.81 3.93
CA SER A 37 11.51 -26.79 3.94
C SER A 37 11.59 -27.69 2.70
N ARG A 38 10.68 -27.57 1.71
CA ARG A 38 10.74 -28.41 0.49
C ARG A 38 11.99 -28.07 -0.31
N GLY A 39 12.93 -29.01 -0.31
CA GLY A 39 14.23 -28.88 -0.99
C GLY A 39 15.43 -28.86 -0.05
N LEU A 40 15.20 -28.81 1.27
CA LEU A 40 16.26 -28.96 2.26
C LEU A 40 16.67 -30.45 2.37
N PRO A 41 17.97 -30.76 2.48
CA PRO A 41 18.43 -32.11 2.78
C PRO A 41 17.75 -32.65 4.05
N LYS A 42 17.49 -33.96 4.15
CA LYS A 42 16.82 -34.55 5.33
C LYS A 42 17.55 -34.25 6.64
N GLU A 43 18.87 -34.11 6.58
CA GLU A 43 19.73 -33.74 7.70
C GLU A 43 19.47 -32.32 8.23
N PHE A 44 18.91 -31.42 7.40
CA PHE A 44 18.58 -30.05 7.80
C PHE A 44 17.38 -30.01 8.76
N GLU A 45 16.37 -30.87 8.61
CA GLU A 45 15.19 -30.89 9.50
C GLU A 45 15.56 -31.15 10.97
N GLU A 46 16.62 -31.93 11.22
CA GLU A 46 17.11 -32.22 12.57
C GLU A 46 17.78 -31.02 13.25
N HIS A 47 18.10 -29.97 12.49
CA HIS A 47 18.78 -28.77 12.98
C HIS A 47 17.88 -27.54 13.18
N PHE A 48 16.57 -27.63 12.90
CA PHE A 48 15.62 -26.52 13.14
C PHE A 48 14.59 -26.82 14.20
N PHE A 49 14.21 -28.09 14.33
CA PHE A 49 13.27 -28.50 15.36
C PHE A 49 14.01 -28.84 16.65
N ASP A 50 13.40 -28.52 17.78
CA ASP A 50 13.87 -28.87 19.12
C ASP A 50 15.24 -28.24 19.51
N VAL A 51 15.72 -27.25 18.75
CA VAL A 51 16.93 -26.47 19.06
C VAL A 51 16.60 -24.99 19.32
N PRO A 52 17.40 -24.28 20.14
CA PRO A 52 17.25 -22.84 20.33
C PRO A 52 17.60 -22.05 19.06
N LEU A 53 16.68 -21.22 18.59
CA LEU A 53 16.85 -20.33 17.44
C LEU A 53 16.75 -18.87 17.89
N ALA A 54 17.70 -18.05 17.46
CA ALA A 54 17.65 -16.61 17.63
C ALA A 54 16.75 -16.00 16.54
N VAL A 55 15.72 -15.28 16.94
CA VAL A 55 14.71 -14.71 16.04
C VAL A 55 14.33 -13.30 16.45
N ARG A 56 13.93 -12.51 15.46
CA ARG A 56 13.20 -11.27 15.69
C ARG A 56 11.72 -11.58 15.89
N VAL A 57 11.07 -10.91 16.83
CA VAL A 57 9.64 -11.06 17.10
C VAL A 57 8.94 -9.72 16.84
N GLU A 58 7.88 -9.79 16.05
CA GLU A 58 7.01 -8.66 15.74
C GLU A 58 5.58 -8.96 16.15
N LEU A 59 4.94 -7.97 16.75
CA LEU A 59 3.52 -7.96 17.07
C LEU A 59 2.86 -6.88 16.22
N ASP A 60 1.90 -7.26 15.37
CA ASP A 60 1.17 -6.32 14.50
C ASP A 60 2.12 -5.44 13.66
N GLN A 61 3.19 -6.06 13.13
CA GLN A 61 4.28 -5.43 12.36
C GLN A 61 5.17 -4.46 13.15
N GLN A 62 5.01 -4.38 14.47
CA GLN A 62 5.86 -3.59 15.35
C GLN A 62 6.84 -4.49 16.10
N PHE A 63 8.06 -3.99 16.28
CA PHE A 63 9.12 -4.73 16.95
C PHE A 63 8.79 -4.98 18.43
N LEU A 64 8.67 -6.26 18.79
CA LEU A 64 8.41 -6.70 20.16
C LEU A 64 9.71 -6.99 20.91
N GLY A 65 10.68 -7.59 20.22
CA GLY A 65 12.01 -7.91 20.76
C GLY A 65 12.74 -8.94 19.91
N GLU A 66 14.02 -9.14 20.20
CA GLU A 66 14.77 -10.32 19.79
C GLU A 66 14.66 -11.39 20.86
N ALA A 67 14.62 -12.66 20.45
CA ALA A 67 14.31 -13.77 21.32
C ALA A 67 15.02 -15.06 20.93
N MET A 68 15.17 -15.94 21.92
CA MET A 68 15.48 -17.35 21.71
C MET A 68 14.19 -18.16 21.75
N ILE A 69 13.90 -18.92 20.71
CA ILE A 69 12.72 -19.77 20.60
C ILE A 69 13.11 -21.22 20.31
N VAL A 70 12.16 -22.14 20.47
CA VAL A 70 12.25 -23.50 19.94
C VAL A 70 11.03 -23.76 19.06
N LEU A 71 11.27 -24.40 17.92
CA LEU A 71 10.21 -24.90 17.05
C LEU A 71 10.01 -26.39 17.33
N GLY A 72 8.82 -26.76 17.78
CA GLY A 72 8.41 -28.14 17.98
C GLY A 72 7.98 -28.79 16.67
N ARG A 73 8.16 -30.12 16.58
CA ARG A 73 7.68 -30.93 15.44
C ARG A 73 6.16 -30.97 15.33
N ASP A 74 5.47 -30.61 16.40
CA ASP A 74 4.03 -30.40 16.46
C ASP A 74 3.60 -29.02 15.91
N HIS A 75 4.51 -28.31 15.23
CA HIS A 75 4.30 -26.99 14.62
C HIS A 75 3.96 -25.91 15.65
N ARG A 76 4.51 -26.05 16.85
CA ARG A 76 4.42 -25.03 17.89
C ARG A 76 5.71 -24.26 18.03
N ILE A 77 5.59 -22.99 18.33
CA ILE A 77 6.69 -22.13 18.74
C ILE A 77 6.62 -21.91 20.24
N THR A 78 7.74 -22.14 20.93
CA THR A 78 7.88 -21.87 22.36
C THR A 78 8.99 -20.87 22.57
N LEU A 79 8.68 -19.76 23.24
CA LEU A 79 9.69 -18.79 23.64
C LEU A 79 10.48 -19.33 24.83
N LEU A 80 11.81 -19.24 24.76
CA LEU A 80 12.69 -19.45 25.90
C LEU A 80 12.82 -18.15 26.68
N GLU A 81 13.34 -17.11 26.02
CA GLU A 81 13.56 -15.78 26.59
C GLU A 81 13.63 -14.70 25.51
N PHE A 82 13.35 -13.45 25.88
CA PHE A 82 13.72 -12.29 25.09
C PHE A 82 15.17 -11.90 25.39
N THR A 83 15.99 -11.75 24.37
CA THR A 83 17.41 -11.38 24.47
C THR A 83 17.64 -9.87 24.34
N ASP A 84 16.81 -9.19 23.56
CA ASP A 84 16.84 -7.72 23.44
C ASP A 84 15.42 -7.16 23.26
N THR A 85 15.11 -6.08 23.97
CA THR A 85 13.83 -5.34 23.86
C THR A 85 14.01 -3.83 23.85
N ALA A 86 15.24 -3.32 23.75
CA ALA A 86 15.57 -1.91 23.93
C ALA A 86 14.82 -0.99 22.95
N ASP A 87 14.66 -1.43 21.70
CA ASP A 87 14.00 -0.66 20.64
C ASP A 87 12.50 -0.95 20.50
N SER A 88 11.91 -1.74 21.42
CA SER A 88 10.49 -2.07 21.36
C SER A 88 9.61 -0.89 21.77
N ALA A 89 8.63 -0.55 20.93
CA ALA A 89 7.65 0.49 21.21
C ALA A 89 6.60 0.08 22.26
N PHE A 90 6.52 -1.21 22.62
CA PHE A 90 5.55 -1.72 23.57
C PHE A 90 5.94 -1.39 25.02
N THR A 91 4.97 -1.36 25.92
CA THR A 91 5.26 -1.20 27.36
C THR A 91 5.84 -2.50 27.94
N PRO A 92 6.65 -2.44 29.02
CA PRO A 92 7.16 -3.65 29.67
C PRO A 92 6.06 -4.64 30.04
N ALA A 93 4.94 -4.18 30.61
CA ALA A 93 3.80 -5.03 30.96
C ALA A 93 3.19 -5.74 29.73
N ARG A 94 3.10 -5.06 28.58
CA ARG A 94 2.62 -5.68 27.34
C ARG A 94 3.59 -6.77 26.86
N ARG A 95 4.90 -6.51 26.93
CA ARG A 95 5.92 -7.51 26.60
C ARG A 95 5.88 -8.71 27.53
N ASP A 96 5.76 -8.50 28.84
CA ASP A 96 5.66 -9.58 29.84
C ASP A 96 4.45 -10.48 29.56
N THR A 97 3.32 -9.88 29.17
CA THR A 97 2.12 -10.62 28.77
C THR A 97 2.42 -11.54 27.59
N TRP A 98 3.05 -11.01 26.53
CA TRP A 98 3.41 -11.80 25.36
C TRP A 98 4.49 -12.84 25.65
N GLN A 99 5.44 -12.54 26.54
CA GLN A 99 6.44 -13.48 26.99
C GLN A 99 5.77 -14.71 27.63
N GLN A 100 4.86 -14.49 28.58
CA GLN A 100 4.14 -15.56 29.26
C GLN A 100 3.30 -16.41 28.30
N ILE A 101 2.64 -15.76 27.34
CA ILE A 101 1.84 -16.43 26.32
C ILE A 101 2.73 -17.32 25.43
N LEU A 102 3.84 -16.79 24.92
CA LEU A 102 4.73 -17.53 24.02
C LEU A 102 5.52 -18.63 24.75
N GLN A 103 5.81 -18.47 26.04
CA GLN A 103 6.44 -19.50 26.88
C GLN A 103 5.54 -20.72 27.10
N GLN A 104 4.22 -20.58 27.00
CA GLN A 104 3.28 -21.71 27.07
C GLN A 104 3.27 -22.56 25.79
N GLY A 105 3.93 -22.09 24.73
CA GLY A 105 3.96 -22.72 23.42
C GLY A 105 2.70 -22.40 22.61
N MET A 106 2.88 -21.88 21.40
CA MET A 106 1.80 -21.44 20.53
C MET A 106 1.82 -22.17 19.19
N ALA A 107 0.66 -22.60 18.70
CA ALA A 107 0.57 -23.21 17.38
C ALA A 107 0.83 -22.15 16.29
N LEU A 108 1.58 -22.53 15.26
CA LEU A 108 1.78 -21.71 14.07
C LEU A 108 0.57 -21.79 13.14
N GLY A 109 0.31 -20.71 12.40
CA GLY A 109 -0.86 -20.53 11.56
C GLY A 109 -1.97 -19.73 12.24
N GLY A 110 -3.19 -19.87 11.74
CA GLY A 110 -4.38 -19.19 12.28
C GLY A 110 -4.78 -19.74 13.64
N CYS A 111 -5.22 -18.86 14.54
CA CYS A 111 -5.77 -19.25 15.82
C CYS A 111 -7.29 -19.44 15.71
N GLU A 112 -7.78 -20.65 15.96
CA GLU A 112 -9.20 -21.02 15.79
C GLU A 112 -9.99 -21.05 17.10
N THR A 113 -9.35 -21.44 18.21
CA THR A 113 -10.02 -21.61 19.51
C THR A 113 -9.15 -21.13 20.67
N GLY A 114 -9.74 -20.40 21.61
CA GLY A 114 -9.05 -19.99 22.85
C GLY A 114 -7.93 -18.98 22.63
N CYS A 115 -8.07 -18.10 21.64
CA CYS A 115 -7.02 -17.17 21.21
C CYS A 115 -6.73 -16.09 22.25
N PRO A 116 -5.55 -16.10 22.90
CA PRO A 116 -5.18 -15.09 23.87
C PRO A 116 -5.00 -13.75 23.18
N GLU A 117 -5.23 -12.64 23.87
CA GLU A 117 -4.93 -11.29 23.35
C GLU A 117 -5.53 -10.97 21.97
N GLN A 118 -6.68 -11.59 21.64
CA GLN A 118 -7.33 -11.44 20.32
C GLN A 118 -6.40 -11.85 19.17
N LEU A 119 -5.52 -12.83 19.42
CA LEU A 119 -4.62 -13.41 18.44
C LEU A 119 -5.40 -13.93 17.23
N LEU A 120 -4.93 -13.58 16.03
CA LEU A 120 -5.44 -14.06 14.76
C LEU A 120 -4.53 -15.13 14.17
N ALA A 121 -3.22 -14.92 14.18
CA ALA A 121 -2.26 -15.88 13.64
C ALA A 121 -0.85 -15.65 14.19
N VAL A 122 -0.04 -16.72 14.18
CA VAL A 122 1.41 -16.62 14.32
C VAL A 122 2.09 -17.25 13.13
N HIS A 123 3.03 -16.54 12.54
CA HIS A 123 3.81 -17.00 11.42
C HIS A 123 5.30 -16.98 11.75
N TYR A 124 6.01 -18.02 11.32
CA TYR A 124 7.46 -18.05 11.37
C TYR A 124 8.01 -18.08 9.94
N SER A 125 8.90 -17.14 9.65
CA SER A 125 9.68 -17.09 8.41
C SER A 125 11.07 -17.62 8.68
N LEU A 126 11.38 -18.76 8.05
CA LEU A 126 12.72 -19.36 8.08
C LEU A 126 13.75 -18.47 7.38
N GLU A 127 13.37 -17.79 6.30
CA GLU A 127 14.27 -16.95 5.49
C GLU A 127 14.77 -15.74 6.29
N ASN A 128 13.88 -15.12 7.07
CA ASN A 128 14.17 -13.87 7.78
C ASN A 128 14.45 -14.07 9.28
N SER A 129 14.40 -15.31 9.78
CA SER A 129 14.41 -15.61 11.22
C SER A 129 13.43 -14.72 12.00
N LEU A 130 12.20 -14.63 11.49
CA LEU A 130 11.18 -13.69 11.97
C LEU A 130 9.94 -14.43 12.45
N VAL A 131 9.49 -14.10 13.65
CA VAL A 131 8.18 -14.47 14.19
C VAL A 131 7.26 -13.26 14.07
N SER A 132 6.19 -13.40 13.29
CA SER A 132 5.16 -12.38 13.14
C SER A 132 3.88 -12.84 13.83
N ILE A 133 3.44 -12.05 14.82
CA ILE A 133 2.23 -12.28 15.59
C ILE A 133 1.21 -11.24 15.13
N LEU A 134 0.03 -11.71 14.71
CA LEU A 134 -1.06 -10.87 14.26
C LEU A 134 -2.23 -10.95 15.24
N THR A 135 -2.76 -9.80 15.65
CA THR A 135 -3.94 -9.67 16.51
C THR A 135 -5.01 -8.83 15.83
N GLN A 136 -6.22 -8.83 16.39
CA GLN A 136 -7.29 -7.94 15.93
C GLN A 136 -6.97 -6.45 16.14
N ASN A 137 -5.92 -6.12 16.90
CA ASN A 137 -5.53 -4.73 17.14
C ASN A 137 -4.75 -4.12 15.98
N VAL A 138 -4.22 -4.90 15.03
CA VAL A 138 -3.52 -4.36 13.85
C VAL A 138 -4.36 -3.35 13.06
N GLU A 139 -5.69 -3.52 13.05
CA GLU A 139 -6.65 -2.61 12.39
C GLU A 139 -7.15 -1.50 13.32
N ARG A 140 -6.90 -1.61 14.64
CA ARG A 140 -7.42 -0.69 15.67
C ARG A 140 -6.37 0.27 16.20
N ASP A 141 -5.11 -0.15 16.26
CA ASP A 141 -3.99 0.72 16.53
C ASP A 141 -3.75 1.54 15.26
N ALA A 142 -4.57 2.58 15.15
CA ALA A 142 -4.53 3.60 14.12
C ALA A 142 -3.07 4.07 13.98
N ALA A 143 -2.38 3.56 12.96
CA ALA A 143 -1.10 4.09 12.56
C ALA A 143 -1.28 5.61 12.44
N THR A 144 -0.38 6.37 13.06
CA THR A 144 -0.33 7.83 12.94
C THR A 144 -0.66 8.22 11.51
N GLN A 145 -1.77 8.96 11.33
CA GLN A 145 -2.35 9.23 10.02
C GLN A 145 -1.28 9.77 9.07
N ARG A 146 -0.80 8.91 8.16
CA ARG A 146 0.32 9.24 7.25
C ARG A 146 -0.12 10.16 6.12
N TYR A 147 -1.44 10.24 5.88
CA TYR A 147 -2.05 10.94 4.76
C TYR A 147 -3.15 11.85 5.27
N TYR A 148 -3.17 13.09 4.79
CA TYR A 148 -4.31 13.98 5.02
C TYR A 148 -5.54 13.45 4.29
N ASP A 149 -6.69 13.50 4.96
CA ASP A 149 -7.96 13.30 4.29
C ASP A 149 -8.17 14.40 3.25
N GLN A 150 -8.83 14.06 2.15
CA GLN A 150 -9.23 15.07 1.17
C GLN A 150 -10.28 15.99 1.78
N PRO A 151 -10.26 17.30 1.48
CA PRO A 151 -11.30 18.22 1.93
C PRO A 151 -12.68 17.76 1.45
N GLU A 152 -13.64 17.60 2.37
CA GLU A 152 -14.99 17.11 2.04
C GLU A 152 -15.75 18.04 1.08
N ASP A 153 -15.54 19.34 1.21
CA ASP A 153 -16.17 20.37 0.37
C ASP A 153 -15.40 20.63 -0.94
N GLY A 154 -14.35 19.85 -1.23
CA GLY A 154 -13.46 20.07 -2.36
C GLY A 154 -12.59 21.32 -2.19
N SER A 155 -12.22 21.98 -3.29
CA SER A 155 -11.30 23.13 -3.25
C SER A 155 -11.80 24.33 -4.05
N LEU A 156 -11.36 25.52 -3.64
CA LEU A 156 -11.59 26.77 -4.37
C LEU A 156 -10.26 27.44 -4.63
N GLY A 157 -9.87 27.52 -5.90
CA GLY A 157 -8.58 28.08 -6.26
C GLY A 157 -8.44 28.38 -7.75
N LEU A 158 -7.46 29.22 -8.07
CA LEU A 158 -7.04 29.51 -9.44
C LEU A 158 -5.53 29.70 -9.45
N ILE A 159 -4.84 28.92 -10.27
CA ILE A 159 -3.41 29.02 -10.53
C ILE A 159 -3.25 29.39 -11.99
N ILE A 160 -2.43 30.41 -12.26
CA ILE A 160 -2.12 30.86 -13.61
C ILE A 160 -0.60 30.95 -13.76
N ASN A 161 -0.08 30.31 -14.80
CA ASN A 161 1.30 30.41 -15.22
C ASN A 161 1.38 31.12 -16.58
N ASN A 162 2.26 32.12 -16.66
CA ASN A 162 2.52 32.90 -17.86
C ASN A 162 4.00 32.75 -18.22
N GLN A 163 4.27 32.24 -19.42
CA GLN A 163 5.64 32.10 -19.92
C GLN A 163 5.80 32.89 -21.21
N LEU A 164 6.67 33.90 -21.20
CA LEU A 164 7.04 34.66 -22.38
C LEU A 164 8.50 34.36 -22.74
N ASN A 165 8.73 33.91 -23.96
CA ASN A 165 10.06 33.75 -24.53
C ASN A 165 10.16 34.62 -25.80
N LEU A 166 11.18 35.47 -25.86
CA LEU A 166 11.45 36.33 -27.00
C LEU A 166 12.85 36.05 -27.50
N ASN A 167 13.02 36.03 -28.82
CA ASN A 167 14.31 35.81 -29.47
C ASN A 167 14.50 36.83 -30.60
N GLY A 168 15.69 37.37 -30.75
CA GLY A 168 16.03 38.38 -31.76
C GLY A 168 17.37 39.05 -31.45
N GLY A 169 17.96 39.73 -32.43
CA GLY A 169 19.29 40.35 -32.28
C GLY A 169 19.71 41.18 -33.50
N GLN A 170 20.96 41.67 -33.53
CA GLN A 170 21.53 42.23 -34.77
C GLN A 170 21.55 41.13 -35.84
N ASP A 171 20.99 41.44 -37.01
CA ASP A 171 20.85 40.53 -38.15
C ASP A 171 19.95 39.30 -37.92
N GLN A 172 19.09 39.31 -36.89
CA GLN A 172 18.10 38.24 -36.65
C GLN A 172 16.69 38.80 -36.42
N ASP A 173 15.74 38.32 -37.21
CA ASP A 173 14.34 38.68 -37.08
C ASP A 173 13.75 38.28 -35.72
N THR A 174 12.93 39.17 -35.17
CA THR A 174 12.31 38.95 -33.86
C THR A 174 11.22 37.88 -33.93
N GLY A 175 11.37 36.85 -33.11
CA GLY A 175 10.38 35.81 -32.85
C GLY A 175 10.03 35.75 -31.37
N GLY A 176 9.03 34.96 -31.04
CA GLY A 176 8.67 34.71 -29.67
C GLY A 176 7.52 33.74 -29.49
N ARG A 177 7.37 33.28 -28.25
CA ARG A 177 6.31 32.40 -27.79
C ARG A 177 5.76 32.93 -26.48
N TYR A 178 4.44 32.99 -26.40
CA TYR A 178 3.70 33.20 -25.17
C TYR A 178 2.91 31.93 -24.85
N GLY A 179 3.11 31.38 -23.65
CA GLY A 179 2.36 30.24 -23.11
C GLY A 179 1.55 30.69 -21.91
N LEU A 180 0.30 30.24 -21.85
CA LEU A 180 -0.61 30.44 -20.73
C LEU A 180 -1.13 29.08 -20.28
N THR A 181 -0.92 28.77 -19.01
CA THR A 181 -1.52 27.58 -18.37
C THR A 181 -2.31 28.05 -17.16
N ALA A 182 -3.57 27.62 -17.06
CA ALA A 182 -4.41 27.94 -15.93
C ALA A 182 -5.11 26.67 -15.42
N SER A 183 -5.15 26.50 -14.11
CA SER A 183 -5.96 25.48 -13.45
C SER A 183 -6.81 26.14 -12.38
N SER A 184 -8.09 25.78 -12.32
CA SER A 184 -9.01 26.24 -11.28
C SER A 184 -9.70 25.06 -10.61
N SER A 185 -10.15 25.29 -9.39
CA SER A 185 -11.01 24.35 -8.68
C SER A 185 -12.17 25.10 -8.03
N ILE A 186 -13.35 24.50 -8.09
CA ILE A 186 -14.56 24.97 -7.41
C ILE A 186 -15.32 23.74 -6.91
N GLY A 187 -15.24 23.51 -5.60
CA GLY A 187 -15.75 22.28 -4.98
C GLY A 187 -15.02 21.06 -5.53
N ASN A 188 -15.78 20.08 -6.03
CA ASN A 188 -15.25 18.84 -6.59
C ASN A 188 -14.94 18.92 -8.09
N TRP A 189 -15.06 20.11 -8.69
CA TRP A 189 -14.79 20.33 -10.11
C TRP A 189 -13.44 21.03 -10.30
N SER A 190 -12.65 20.54 -11.27
CA SER A 190 -11.37 21.15 -11.64
C SER A 190 -11.36 21.50 -13.11
N GLN A 191 -10.92 22.70 -13.47
CA GLN A 191 -10.86 23.15 -14.86
C GLN A 191 -9.40 23.38 -15.24
N ALA A 192 -9.02 22.99 -16.46
CA ALA A 192 -7.66 23.14 -16.97
C ALA A 192 -7.66 23.75 -18.36
N VAL A 193 -6.78 24.73 -18.57
CA VAL A 193 -6.57 25.44 -19.84
C VAL A 193 -5.08 25.57 -20.12
N ASN A 194 -4.67 25.18 -21.33
CA ASN A 194 -3.30 25.34 -21.80
C ASN A 194 -3.28 25.88 -23.23
N LEU A 195 -2.82 27.12 -23.37
CA LEU A 195 -2.79 27.88 -24.61
C LEU A 195 -1.36 28.28 -24.95
N GLN A 196 -1.05 28.26 -26.23
CA GLN A 196 0.20 28.78 -26.76
C GLN A 196 -0.06 29.67 -27.95
N VAL A 197 0.65 30.78 -27.99
CA VAL A 197 0.76 31.66 -29.14
C VAL A 197 2.24 31.81 -29.50
N SER A 198 2.60 31.70 -30.77
CA SER A 198 3.98 31.91 -31.22
C SER A 198 4.06 32.61 -32.56
N ARG A 199 5.13 33.37 -32.74
CA ARG A 199 5.54 33.93 -34.01
C ARG A 199 6.99 33.51 -34.24
N PHE A 200 7.27 32.91 -35.39
CA PHE A 200 8.63 32.60 -35.77
C PHE A 200 9.25 33.84 -36.43
N GLY A 201 10.48 34.22 -36.05
CA GLY A 201 11.21 35.28 -36.74
C GLY A 201 11.50 34.87 -38.18
N GLY A 202 11.57 35.82 -39.11
CA GLY A 202 11.82 35.57 -40.52
C GLY A 202 10.93 36.43 -41.41
N SER A 203 10.77 35.99 -42.67
CA SER A 203 9.75 36.48 -43.59
C SER A 203 8.32 36.08 -43.19
N ASP A 204 8.18 35.11 -42.28
CA ASP A 204 6.88 34.69 -41.76
C ASP A 204 6.38 35.68 -40.70
N THR A 205 5.28 36.35 -41.02
CA THR A 205 4.62 37.28 -40.11
C THR A 205 3.40 36.67 -39.42
N LYS A 206 3.12 35.39 -39.68
CA LYS A 206 1.96 34.69 -39.17
C LYS A 206 2.10 34.40 -37.68
N LEU A 207 0.98 34.57 -36.98
CA LEU A 207 0.85 34.19 -35.59
C LEU A 207 0.20 32.80 -35.53
N TYR A 208 0.89 31.87 -34.90
CA TYR A 208 0.45 30.50 -34.68
C TYR A 208 -0.17 30.40 -33.29
N HIS A 209 -1.24 29.61 -33.18
CA HIS A 209 -1.92 29.36 -31.92
C HIS A 209 -2.21 27.88 -31.78
N ALA A 210 -2.15 27.38 -30.55
CA ALA A 210 -2.48 26.01 -30.21
C ALA A 210 -3.19 25.95 -28.85
N VAL A 211 -4.18 25.09 -28.75
CA VAL A 211 -4.86 24.71 -27.49
C VAL A 211 -4.45 23.28 -27.21
N HIS A 212 -3.68 23.07 -26.13
CA HIS A 212 -3.21 21.74 -25.76
C HIS A 212 -4.18 21.06 -24.79
N GLU A 213 -4.79 21.85 -23.89
CA GLU A 213 -5.71 21.36 -22.88
C GLU A 213 -6.86 22.36 -22.72
N LEU A 214 -8.09 21.83 -22.69
CA LEU A 214 -9.30 22.56 -22.37
C LEU A 214 -10.36 21.57 -21.89
N TYR A 215 -10.46 21.38 -20.57
CA TYR A 215 -11.43 20.45 -19.98
C TYR A 215 -11.83 20.88 -18.56
N THR A 216 -12.87 20.21 -18.07
CA THR A 216 -13.49 20.36 -16.74
C THR A 216 -13.78 19.01 -16.13
#